data_AF-A0A0H2M887-F1
#
_entry.id   AF-A0A0H2M887-F1
#
_cell.length_a   1.000
_cell.length_b   1.000
_cell.length_c   1.000
_cell.angle_alpha   90.00
_cell.angle_beta   90.00
_cell.angle_gamma   90.00
#
_symmetry.space_group_name_H-M   'P 1'
#
loop_
_entity.id
_entity.type
_entity.pdbx_description
1 polymer ?
#
loop_
_entity_poly.entity_id
_entity_poly.type
_entity_poly.pdbx_seq_one_letter_code
_entity_poly.pdbx_strand_id
1 'polypeptide(L)'
;MLRAATSPSEDATADFAQSELFQSNGWRCELGVRPAGALFQPVAICRRGAAEAVHLPEDAAPYATAAEALRHARAQAMRYASHH
;
A
#
# COMPACT_ATOMS: atom_id res chain seq x y z
N MET A 1 27.02 16.59 -1.55
CA MET A 1 26.12 15.45 -1.28
C MET A 1 24.72 15.84 -1.76
N LEU A 2 24.35 15.49 -2.99
CA LEU A 2 23.06 15.84 -3.58
C LEU A 2 22.00 14.83 -3.09
N ARG A 3 20.99 15.30 -2.36
CA ARG A 3 19.76 14.55 -2.06
C ARG A 3 19.00 14.34 -3.36
N ALA A 4 18.79 13.09 -3.75
CA ALA A 4 17.84 12.75 -4.80
C ALA A 4 16.43 13.09 -4.29
N ALA A 5 15.85 14.17 -4.82
CA ALA A 5 14.43 14.45 -4.70
C ALA A 5 13.70 13.47 -5.62
N THR A 6 13.15 12.40 -5.04
CA THR A 6 12.16 11.59 -5.73
C THR A 6 10.91 12.45 -5.91
N SER A 7 10.63 12.82 -7.16
CA SER A 7 9.41 13.51 -7.56
C SER A 7 8.17 12.73 -7.06
N PRO A 8 7.18 13.39 -6.43
CA PRO A 8 5.88 12.77 -6.22
C PRO A 8 5.15 12.78 -7.56
N SER A 9 5.05 11.62 -8.21
CA SER A 9 4.07 11.43 -9.28
C SER A 9 2.70 11.39 -8.60
N GLU A 10 1.95 12.48 -8.74
CA GLU A 10 0.53 12.60 -8.40
C GLU A 10 -0.30 11.69 -9.31
N ASP A 11 -0.31 10.39 -9.02
CA ASP A 11 -1.28 9.42 -9.55
C ASP A 11 -2.15 8.97 -8.39
N ALA A 12 -3.33 9.59 -8.27
CA ALA A 12 -4.45 9.17 -7.42
C ALA A 12 -4.03 8.58 -6.06
N THR A 13 -3.37 9.39 -5.23
CA THR A 13 -3.12 9.01 -3.83
C THR A 13 -4.49 8.91 -3.16
N ALA A 14 -5.00 7.69 -3.04
CA ALA A 14 -6.09 7.41 -2.13
C ALA A 14 -5.73 8.06 -0.78
N ASP A 15 -6.71 8.72 -0.16
CA ASP A 15 -6.52 9.54 1.03
C ASP A 15 -6.08 8.65 2.21
N PHE A 16 -4.77 8.37 2.24
CA PHE A 16 -4.15 7.49 3.19
C PHE A 16 -3.60 8.33 4.33
N ALA A 17 -4.02 7.99 5.55
CA ALA A 17 -3.48 8.60 6.76
C ALA A 17 -1.97 8.32 6.88
N GLN A 18 -1.51 7.16 6.39
CA GLN A 18 -0.11 6.75 6.31
C GLN A 18 0.10 5.85 5.09
N SER A 19 1.25 5.99 4.42
CA SER A 19 1.58 5.17 3.26
C SER A 19 3.06 4.77 3.20
N GLU A 20 3.34 3.57 2.68
CA GLU A 20 4.69 3.02 2.45
C GLU A 20 4.78 2.39 1.05
N LEU A 21 5.93 2.50 0.40
CA LEU A 21 6.19 1.78 -0.86
C LEU A 21 6.88 0.44 -0.59
N PHE A 22 6.31 -0.62 -1.12
CA PHE A 22 6.86 -1.98 -1.10
C PHE A 22 7.15 -2.46 -2.52
N GLN A 23 8.31 -3.06 -2.75
CA GLN A 23 8.69 -3.61 -4.06
C GLN A 23 9.21 -5.04 -3.90
N SER A 24 8.68 -5.97 -4.70
CA SER A 24 9.10 -7.38 -4.70
C SER A 24 8.69 -8.06 -6.01
N ASN A 25 9.53 -8.94 -6.56
CA ASN A 25 9.25 -9.73 -7.77
C ASN A 25 8.76 -8.91 -8.99
N GLY A 26 9.23 -7.67 -9.14
CA GLY A 26 8.80 -6.77 -10.22
C GLY A 26 7.43 -6.11 -9.97
N TRP A 27 6.79 -6.40 -8.86
CA TRP A 27 5.64 -5.66 -8.35
C TRP A 27 6.08 -4.47 -7.51
N ARG A 28 5.43 -3.32 -7.75
CA ARG A 28 5.49 -2.14 -6.90
C ARG A 28 4.12 -1.96 -6.27
N CYS A 29 4.06 -2.06 -4.95
CA CYS A 29 2.85 -1.90 -4.17
C CYS A 29 2.91 -0.64 -3.31
N GLU A 30 1.86 0.17 -3.38
CA GLU A 30 1.58 1.24 -2.44
C GLU A 30 0.74 0.70 -1.31
N LEU A 31 1.33 0.70 -0.13
CA LEU A 31 0.69 0.31 1.10
C LEU A 31 0.13 1.57 1.72
N GLY A 32 -1.12 1.51 2.16
CA GLY A 32 -1.83 2.63 2.71
C GLY A 32 -2.68 2.22 3.90
N VAL A 33 -3.04 3.21 4.69
CA VAL A 33 -4.00 3.07 5.77
C VAL A 33 -5.11 4.08 5.56
N ARG A 34 -6.35 3.61 5.48
CA ARG A 34 -7.53 4.46 5.37
C ARG A 34 -8.22 4.58 6.73
N PRO A 35 -8.55 5.78 7.22
CA PRO A 35 -9.32 5.93 8.45
C PRO A 35 -10.74 5.40 8.27
N ALA A 36 -11.22 4.63 9.24
CA ALA A 36 -12.55 4.04 9.30
C ALA A 36 -13.16 4.31 10.70
N GLY A 37 -13.62 5.55 10.92
CA GLY A 37 -14.03 6.01 12.25
C GLY A 37 -12.85 6.12 13.20
N ALA A 38 -12.90 5.42 14.34
CA ALA A 38 -11.80 5.32 15.30
C ALA A 38 -10.77 4.22 14.95
N LEU A 39 -10.99 3.50 13.84
CA LEU A 39 -10.17 2.38 13.40
C LEU A 39 -9.45 2.70 12.08
N PHE A 40 -8.61 1.77 11.65
CA PHE A 40 -7.71 1.90 10.51
C PHE A 40 -7.85 0.70 9.57
N GLN A 41 -8.31 0.95 8.35
CA GLN A 41 -8.44 -0.06 7.31
C GLN A 41 -7.12 -0.21 6.54
N PRO A 42 -6.55 -1.42 6.41
CA PRO A 42 -5.41 -1.68 5.54
C PRO A 42 -5.79 -1.55 4.07
N VAL A 43 -4.93 -0.93 3.27
CA VAL A 43 -5.09 -0.85 1.82
C VAL A 43 -3.76 -1.17 1.16
N ALA A 44 -3.79 -1.98 0.10
CA ALA A 44 -2.62 -2.26 -0.72
C ALA A 44 -3.01 -2.16 -2.20
N ILE A 45 -2.22 -1.40 -2.96
CA ILE A 45 -2.42 -1.19 -4.40
C ILE A 45 -1.15 -1.63 -5.11
N CYS A 46 -1.21 -2.71 -5.87
CA CYS A 46 -0.04 -3.30 -6.54
C CYS A 46 -0.08 -3.07 -8.06
N ARG A 47 1.04 -2.67 -8.64
CA ARG A 47 1.23 -2.50 -10.09
C ARG A 47 2.50 -3.20 -10.56
N ARG A 48 2.51 -3.69 -11.81
CA ARG A 48 3.68 -4.30 -12.45
C ARG A 48 4.03 -3.51 -13.71
N GLY A 49 5.14 -2.78 -13.68
CA GLY A 49 5.53 -1.88 -14.79
C GLY A 49 4.45 -0.83 -15.08
N ALA A 50 4.06 -0.73 -16.36
CA ALA A 50 2.99 0.16 -16.83
C ALA A 50 1.59 -0.51 -16.84
N ALA A 51 1.44 -1.69 -16.23
CA ALA A 51 0.15 -2.35 -16.12
C ALA A 51 -0.78 -1.60 -15.16
N GLU A 52 -2.07 -1.87 -15.30
CA GLU A 52 -3.12 -1.32 -14.45
C GLU A 52 -2.87 -1.65 -12.96
N ALA A 53 -3.14 -0.67 -12.10
CA ALA A 53 -2.98 -0.82 -10.67
C ALA A 53 -4.11 -1.71 -10.11
N VAL A 54 -3.73 -2.75 -9.38
CA VAL A 54 -4.65 -3.70 -8.75
C VAL A 54 -4.84 -3.32 -7.30
N HIS A 55 -6.07 -2.94 -6.94
CA HIS A 55 -6.46 -2.80 -5.55
C HIS A 55 -6.63 -4.20 -4.95
N LEU A 56 -5.83 -4.53 -3.93
CA LEU A 56 -5.99 -5.78 -3.22
C LEU A 56 -7.28 -5.75 -2.40
N PRO A 57 -7.98 -6.89 -2.26
CA PRO A 57 -9.27 -6.96 -1.57
C PRO A 57 -9.12 -6.62 -0.08
N GLU A 58 -10.18 -6.11 0.54
CA GLU A 58 -10.22 -5.93 1.99
C GLU A 58 -10.39 -7.31 2.67
N ASP A 59 -9.29 -7.98 3.00
CA ASP A 59 -9.27 -9.35 3.55
C ASP A 59 -9.18 -9.39 5.09
N ALA A 60 -9.25 -8.23 5.74
CA ALA A 60 -9.24 -8.08 7.18
C ALA A 60 -10.17 -6.96 7.65
N ALA A 61 -10.68 -7.13 8.87
CA ALA A 61 -11.40 -6.07 9.58
C ALA A 61 -10.47 -4.89 9.91
N PRO A 62 -11.01 -3.67 10.13
CA PRO A 62 -10.23 -2.52 10.54
C PRO A 62 -9.48 -2.75 11.87
N TYR A 63 -8.27 -2.21 11.98
CA TYR A 63 -7.40 -2.31 13.17
C TYR A 63 -7.54 -1.10 14.09
N ALA A 64 -7.22 -1.30 15.38
CA ALA A 64 -7.19 -0.21 16.35
C ALA A 64 -6.04 0.77 16.10
N THR A 65 -4.96 0.33 15.45
CA THR A 65 -3.81 1.18 15.15
C THR A 65 -3.43 1.19 13.67
N ALA A 66 -2.96 2.34 13.19
CA ALA A 66 -2.44 2.47 11.84
C ALA A 66 -1.24 1.55 11.56
N ALA A 67 -0.39 1.32 12.58
CA ALA A 67 0.77 0.45 12.46
C ALA A 67 0.38 -1.02 12.21
N GLU A 68 -0.70 -1.50 12.83
CA GLU A 68 -1.23 -2.84 12.57
C GLU A 68 -1.83 -2.95 11.17
N ALA A 69 -2.63 -1.97 10.76
CA ALA A 69 -3.18 -1.92 9.41
C ALA A 69 -2.07 -1.91 8.35
N LEU A 70 -1.02 -1.10 8.54
CA LEU A 70 0.09 -1.04 7.59
C LEU A 70 0.88 -2.37 7.52
N ARG A 71 1.12 -3.01 8.67
CA ARG A 71 1.74 -4.35 8.71
C ARG A 71 0.90 -5.38 7.95
N HIS A 72 -0.42 -5.32 8.07
CA HIS A 72 -1.32 -6.21 7.34
C HIS A 72 -1.30 -5.93 5.84
N ALA A 73 -1.38 -4.66 5.41
CA ALA A 73 -1.26 -4.26 4.02
C ALA A 73 0.06 -4.79 3.40
N ARG A 74 1.17 -4.68 4.14
CA ARG A 74 2.47 -5.23 3.72
C ARG A 74 2.44 -6.75 3.54
N ALA A 75 1.90 -7.48 4.52
CA ALA A 75 1.79 -8.92 4.45
C ALA A 75 0.90 -9.38 3.28
N GLN A 76 -0.16 -8.63 2.99
CA GLN A 76 -1.03 -8.89 1.85
C GLN A 76 -0.31 -8.65 0.51
N ALA A 77 0.39 -7.52 0.37
CA ALA A 77 1.18 -7.21 -0.82
C ALA A 77 2.29 -8.25 -1.06
N MET A 78 2.96 -8.70 0.00
CA MET A 78 3.96 -9.78 -0.07
C MET A 78 3.34 -11.09 -0.58
N ARG A 79 2.18 -11.50 -0.05
CA ARG A 79 1.47 -12.70 -0.51
C ARG A 79 1.09 -12.57 -1.98
N TYR A 80 0.54 -11.42 -2.39
CA TYR A 80 0.16 -11.18 -3.78
C TYR A 80 1.37 -11.25 -4.72
N ALA A 81 2.44 -10.51 -4.43
CA ALA A 81 3.66 -10.50 -5.26
C ALA A 81 4.42 -11.85 -5.27
N SER A 82 4.13 -12.74 -4.33
CA SER A 82 4.71 -14.09 -4.28
C SER A 82 3.89 -15.12 -5.07
N HIS A 83 2.59 -14.86 -5.28
CA HIS A 83 1.70 -15.73 -6.04
C HIS A 83 1.52 -15.33 -7.52
N HIS A 84 2.06 -14.18 -7.93
CA HIS A 84 1.94 -13.60 -9.28
C HIS A 84 3.27 -13.11 -9.86
#